data_AF-A0AA96SD63-F1
#
_entry.id   AF-A0AA96SD63-F1
#
_cell.length_a   1.000
_cell.length_b   1.000
_cell.length_c   1.000
_cell.angle_alpha   90.00
_cell.angle_beta   90.00
_cell.angle_gamma   90.00
#
_symmetry.space_group_name_H-M   'P 1'
#
loop_
_entity.id
_entity.type
_entity.pdbx_description
1 polymer ?
#
loop_
_entity_poly.entity_id
_entity_poly.type
_entity_poly.pdbx_seq_one_letter_code
_entity_poly.pdbx_strand_id
1 'polypeptide(L)'
;MVSEKSALAKIFKITGYRTIRQGKLNINGMSGTEKLIKWQGNKYMLIWERDGGNPRIMMKFGADRAEGTKRSETEILAIWDTVLPTLKPVE
;
A
#
# COMPACT_ATOMS: atom_id res chain seq x y z
N MET A 1 -3.35 -5.60 -22.52
CA MET A 1 -2.87 -4.62 -21.51
C MET A 1 -4.04 -4.16 -20.66
N VAL A 2 -4.31 -4.84 -19.54
CA VAL A 2 -5.26 -4.32 -18.55
C VAL A 2 -4.51 -3.22 -17.81
N SER A 3 -4.78 -1.97 -18.18
CA SER A 3 -4.14 -0.80 -17.56
C SER A 3 -4.33 -0.86 -16.04
N GLU A 4 -3.25 -0.88 -15.26
CA GLU A 4 -3.29 -0.81 -13.79
C GLU A 4 -4.04 0.44 -13.29
N LYS A 5 -4.16 1.48 -14.12
CA LYS A 5 -5.04 2.62 -13.89
C LYS A 5 -6.50 2.18 -13.70
N SER A 6 -6.94 1.10 -14.33
CA SER A 6 -8.30 0.54 -14.23
C SER A 6 -8.56 -0.17 -12.89
N ALA A 7 -7.60 -0.93 -12.36
CA ALA A 7 -7.75 -1.61 -11.08
C ALA A 7 -7.78 -0.61 -9.92
N LEU A 8 -6.85 0.34 -9.91
CA LEU A 8 -6.85 1.44 -8.95
C LEU A 8 -8.08 2.33 -9.11
N ALA A 9 -8.45 2.73 -10.33
CA ALA A 9 -9.64 3.56 -10.55
C ALA A 9 -10.95 2.87 -10.13
N LYS A 10 -11.05 1.54 -10.26
CA LYS A 10 -12.20 0.78 -9.73
C LYS A 10 -12.24 0.79 -8.21
N ILE A 11 -11.08 0.72 -7.54
CA ILE A 11 -10.96 0.84 -6.08
C ILE A 11 -11.31 2.26 -5.61
N PHE A 12 -10.93 3.31 -6.36
CA PHE A 12 -11.20 4.71 -6.03
C PHE A 12 -12.66 5.16 -6.26
N LYS A 13 -13.50 4.35 -6.93
CA LYS A 13 -14.94 4.67 -7.15
C LYS A 13 -15.85 4.28 -5.99
N ILE A 14 -15.35 3.58 -4.97
CA ILE A 14 -16.11 3.19 -3.78
C ILE A 14 -15.97 4.32 -2.74
N THR A 15 -17.09 4.90 -2.30
CA THR A 15 -17.12 5.86 -1.19
C THR A 15 -16.47 5.25 0.06
N GLY A 16 -15.66 6.04 0.79
CA GLY A 16 -15.07 5.62 2.07
C GLY A 16 -13.60 5.21 2.04
N TYR A 17 -12.81 5.67 1.06
CA TYR A 17 -11.34 5.63 1.13
C TYR A 17 -10.79 6.84 1.89
N ARG A 18 -9.77 6.62 2.71
CA ARG A 18 -8.97 7.66 3.36
C ARG A 18 -7.49 7.32 3.18
N THR A 19 -6.72 8.26 2.66
CA THR A 19 -5.26 8.17 2.73
C THR A 19 -4.85 8.38 4.20
N ILE A 20 -4.17 7.40 4.78
CA ILE A 20 -3.72 7.47 6.18
C ILE A 20 -2.27 7.95 6.28
N ARG A 21 -1.47 7.72 5.24
CA ARG A 21 -0.09 8.26 5.12
C ARG A 21 0.34 8.25 3.65
N GLN A 22 1.05 9.30 3.24
CA GLN A 22 1.58 9.46 1.89
C GLN A 22 2.81 10.34 1.96
N GLY A 23 3.89 9.96 1.28
CA GLY A 23 5.13 10.73 1.31
C GLY A 23 6.27 10.08 0.55
N LYS A 24 7.40 10.80 0.48
CA LYS A 24 8.66 10.25 0.01
C LYS A 24 9.22 9.29 1.05
N LEU A 25 9.70 8.14 0.58
CA LEU A 25 10.32 7.14 1.43
C LEU A 25 11.44 6.45 0.66
N ASN A 26 12.66 6.58 1.14
CA ASN A 26 13.82 5.92 0.57
C ASN A 26 14.02 4.56 1.26
N ILE A 27 14.12 3.48 0.50
CA ILE A 27 14.36 2.13 1.01
C ILE A 27 15.58 1.53 0.31
N ASN A 28 16.53 0.99 1.06
CA ASN A 28 17.69 0.29 0.49
C ASN A 28 18.42 1.06 -0.64
N GLY A 29 18.60 2.37 -0.46
CA GLY A 29 19.24 3.24 -1.46
C GLY A 29 18.36 3.62 -2.67
N MET A 30 17.12 3.16 -2.72
CA MET A 30 16.15 3.51 -3.77
C MET A 30 15.23 4.63 -3.29
N SER A 31 15.15 5.72 -4.06
CA SER A 31 14.13 6.74 -3.85
C SER A 31 12.76 6.22 -4.29
N GLY A 32 11.72 6.56 -3.55
CA GLY A 32 10.36 6.19 -3.90
C GLY A 32 9.31 6.96 -3.13
N THR A 33 8.07 6.61 -3.41
CA THR A 33 6.89 7.25 -2.82
C THR A 33 5.98 6.17 -2.23
N GLU A 34 5.57 6.34 -0.98
CA GLU A 34 4.56 5.50 -0.36
C GLU A 34 3.17 6.13 -0.41
N LYS A 35 2.15 5.28 -0.48
CA LYS A 35 0.75 5.65 -0.30
C LYS A 35 0.02 4.53 0.44
N LEU A 36 -0.55 4.90 1.58
CA LEU A 36 -1.21 3.99 2.51
C LEU A 36 -2.67 4.39 2.57
N ILE A 37 -3.55 3.48 2.15
CA ILE A 37 -4.98 3.74 1.96
C ILE A 37 -5.75 2.80 2.87
N LYS A 38 -6.71 3.37 3.60
CA LYS A 38 -7.71 2.65 4.37
C LYS A 38 -9.08 2.80 3.72
N TRP A 39 -9.88 1.74 3.72
CA TRP A 39 -11.30 1.83 3.40
C TRP A 39 -12.18 1.23 4.50
N GLN A 40 -13.49 1.42 4.36
CA GLN A 40 -14.49 0.94 5.31
C GLN A 40 -14.32 -0.55 5.64
N GLY A 41 -14.71 -0.90 6.87
CA GLY A 41 -14.57 -2.25 7.39
C GLY A 41 -13.12 -2.61 7.72
N ASN A 42 -12.27 -1.64 8.08
CA ASN A 42 -10.89 -1.87 8.51
C ASN A 42 -10.04 -2.65 7.50
N LYS A 43 -9.96 -2.12 6.27
CA LYS A 43 -9.24 -2.75 5.16
C LYS A 43 -8.19 -1.79 4.62
N TYR A 44 -7.04 -2.32 4.23
CA TYR A 44 -5.87 -1.51 3.91
C TYR A 44 -5.18 -1.98 2.64
N MET A 45 -4.62 -1.01 1.91
CA MET A 45 -3.72 -1.21 0.78
C MET A 45 -2.55 -0.26 0.95
N LEU A 46 -1.37 -0.84 1.03
CA LEU A 46 -0.11 -0.17 1.28
C LEU A 46 0.76 -0.33 0.06
N ILE A 47 1.20 0.79 -0.50
CA ILE A 47 1.92 0.83 -1.77
C ILE A 47 3.21 1.61 -1.56
N TRP A 48 4.30 1.08 -2.09
CA TRP A 48 5.52 1.84 -2.32
C TRP A 48 5.94 1.66 -3.78
N GLU A 49 6.25 2.76 -4.45
CA GLU A 49 6.67 2.79 -5.85
C GLU A 49 8.03 3.47 -5.95
N ARG A 50 9.00 2.81 -6.59
CA ARG A 50 10.31 3.38 -6.84
C ARG A 50 10.21 4.54 -7.83
N ASP A 51 10.94 5.60 -7.56
CA ASP A 51 11.15 6.69 -8.53
C ASP A 51 11.93 6.12 -9.72
N GLY A 52 11.32 6.16 -10.92
CA GLY A 52 11.85 5.52 -12.13
C GLY A 52 11.16 4.21 -12.53
N GLY A 53 10.15 3.77 -11.78
CA GLY A 53 9.28 2.64 -12.16
C GLY A 53 9.41 1.46 -11.21
N ASN A 54 9.81 0.30 -11.73
CA ASN A 54 9.90 -0.93 -10.93
C ASN A 54 11.11 -0.91 -9.97
N PRO A 55 11.01 -1.51 -8.77
CA PRO A 55 9.88 -2.33 -8.31
C PRO A 55 8.73 -1.53 -7.71
N ARG A 56 7.53 -2.10 -7.83
CA ARG A 56 6.32 -1.67 -7.12
C ARG A 56 5.97 -2.71 -6.07
N ILE A 57 5.88 -2.27 -4.82
CA ILE A 57 5.51 -3.12 -3.69
C ILE A 57 4.08 -2.80 -3.27
N MET A 58 3.26 -3.83 -3.13
CA MET A 58 1.88 -3.71 -2.67
C MET A 58 1.58 -4.74 -1.60
N MET A 59 1.00 -4.29 -0.49
CA MET A 59 0.53 -5.15 0.59
C MET A 59 -0.93 -4.83 0.91
N LYS A 60 -1.74 -5.87 1.12
CA LYS A 60 -3.17 -5.73 1.44
C LYS A 60 -3.46 -6.38 2.78
N PHE A 61 -4.27 -5.72 3.61
CA PHE A 61 -4.76 -6.28 4.87
C PHE A 61 -6.27 -6.26 4.90
N GLY A 62 -6.89 -7.44 5.05
CA GLY A 62 -8.35 -7.58 5.14
C GLY A 62 -9.10 -7.22 3.85
N ALA A 63 -8.38 -6.90 2.76
CA ALA A 63 -8.98 -6.45 1.51
C ALA A 63 -9.86 -7.52 0.84
N ASP A 64 -9.56 -8.78 1.12
CA ASP A 64 -10.20 -10.00 0.67
C ASP A 64 -11.33 -10.49 1.59
N ARG A 65 -11.51 -9.85 2.77
CA ARG A 65 -12.50 -10.25 3.77
C ARG A 65 -13.68 -9.27 3.81
N ALA A 66 -14.86 -9.75 4.19
CA ALA A 66 -16.04 -8.89 4.30
C ALA A 66 -15.87 -7.89 5.47
N GLU A 67 -15.43 -8.39 6.62
CA GLU A 67 -15.20 -7.69 7.88
C GLU A 67 -13.84 -7.00 8.00
N GLY A 68 -12.94 -7.23 7.03
CA GLY A 68 -11.58 -6.70 7.01
C GLY A 68 -10.63 -7.35 8.01
N THR A 69 -9.60 -6.61 8.42
CA THR A 69 -8.61 -7.11 9.39
C THR A 69 -9.05 -6.81 10.81
N LYS A 70 -8.66 -7.65 11.77
CA LYS A 70 -8.82 -7.36 13.22
C LYS A 70 -7.70 -6.46 13.76
N ARG A 71 -6.62 -6.28 12.99
CA ARG A 71 -5.49 -5.43 13.37
C ARG A 71 -5.87 -3.96 13.35
N SER A 72 -5.40 -3.21 14.33
CA SER A 72 -5.50 -1.76 14.39
C SER A 72 -4.69 -1.08 13.27
N GLU A 73 -5.01 0.18 12.98
CA GLU A 73 -4.26 0.98 12.01
C GLU A 73 -2.77 1.09 12.39
N THR A 74 -2.47 1.26 13.68
CA THR A 74 -1.10 1.31 14.21
C THR A 74 -0.33 0.02 13.96
N GLU A 75 -0.95 -1.15 14.17
CA GLU A 75 -0.31 -2.43 13.86
C GLU A 75 -0.05 -2.60 12.36
N ILE A 76 -0.98 -2.15 11.51
CA ILE A 76 -0.80 -2.21 10.05
C ILE A 76 0.38 -1.34 9.61
N LEU A 77 0.49 -0.11 10.15
CA LEU A 77 1.61 0.77 9.87
C LEU A 77 2.93 0.19 10.39
N ALA A 78 2.95 -0.38 11.59
CA ALA A 78 4.14 -1.00 12.16
C ALA A 78 4.63 -2.20 11.33
N ILE A 79 3.72 -3.05 10.84
CA ILE A 79 4.08 -4.16 9.95
C ILE A 79 4.70 -3.63 8.66
N TRP A 80 4.11 -2.60 8.06
CA TRP A 80 4.64 -1.99 6.85
C TRP A 80 6.02 -1.39 7.04
N ASP A 81 6.20 -0.61 8.12
CA ASP A 81 7.48 0.01 8.48
C ASP A 81 8.56 -1.03 8.77
N THR A 82 8.16 -2.20 9.26
CA THR A 82 9.08 -3.33 9.51
C THR A 82 9.42 -4.09 8.24
N VAL A 83 8.44 -4.42 7.40
CA VAL A 83 8.63 -5.28 6.23
C VAL A 83 9.26 -4.53 5.07
N LEU A 84 8.81 -3.32 4.78
CA LEU A 84 9.20 -2.60 3.56
C LEU A 84 10.74 -2.43 3.45
N PRO A 85 11.48 -2.03 4.51
CA PRO A 85 12.94 -1.91 4.43
C PRO A 85 13.67 -3.25 4.25
N THR A 86 13.05 -4.39 4.58
CA THR A 86 13.67 -5.72 4.40
C THR A 86 13.67 -6.19 2.94
N LEU A 87 12.90 -5.53 2.07
CA LEU A 87 12.79 -5.90 0.66
C LEU A 87 14.02 -5.43 -0.11
N LYS A 88 14.89 -6.37 -0.43
CA LYS A 88 16.04 -6.13 -1.31
C LYS A 88 15.57 -6.09 -2.77
N PRO A 89 16.18 -5.25 -3.61
CA PRO A 89 16.03 -5.40 -5.06
C PRO A 89 16.46 -6.81 -5.45
N VAL A 90 15.66 -7.48 -6.28
CA VAL A 90 16.13 -8.68 -6.99
C VAL A 90 16.87 -8.15 -8.21
N GLU A 91 18.19 -8.38 -8.26
CA GLU A 91 19.04 -8.08 -9.42
C GLU A 91 18.75 -8.99 -10.61
#